data_AF-A0A952GBM2-F1
#
_entry.id   AF-A0A952GBM2-F1
#
_cell.length_a   1.000
_cell.length_b   1.000
_cell.length_c   1.000
_cell.angle_alpha   90.00
_cell.angle_beta   90.00
_cell.angle_gamma   90.00
#
_symmetry.space_group_name_H-M   'P 1'
#
loop_
_entity.id
_entity.type
_entity.pdbx_description
1 polymer ?
#
loop_
_entity_poly.entity_id
_entity_poly.type
_entity_poly.pdbx_seq_one_letter_code
_entity_poly.pdbx_strand_id
1 'polypeptide(L)'
;MPKPIILAVDDDTSVLEAVVQDLRRHYGQQYRILRAASGKAALDTAEQLKERGEQVALFLSDQRMPGMTGVELLENVIPLYPDAKRALLTAYADTEAAIRAINSAKIHYYLNKPWDPPEEKLYPVLDDLLEAWLQGYKPSFDGLRVIGTRWSPQDHATRDFLGRNHVQYQWLNLEQHPEATKLLEEHKLDAKNLPVVCFGNGDVLVQPSQLELAQKIGLRTQAEQQFYDLVVIGAGPAGLAAGVYGASEGLRTLIVEPEAPGGQAGSSSRIENYLGFPQGLSGEELAKRATLQANRLGAEFLTQRATCVRSENNYHIITMADGNEVSCHVCLVATGVSYCKLDVSGADRFTGAGMYYGASMSEAISCANEEVYIVGGANSAGQAAMHFSNYAASVRMLVRGSGLEKSMSKYLIDQIASRPNITVETQTEIVGFDGDGHLECITLKTPKGEEKRSTSSVFIFIGAAPKTDWLPSTVLTDARGFILAGPDLPSDLRAKLKIDRDPYLLESSVPGIFVAGDVRHGSVKRCASAVGEGSIAVQFVHQYLANLSR
;
A
#
# COMPACT_ATOMS: atom_id res chain seq x y z
N MET A 1 -17.79 0.19 12.60
CA MET A 1 -17.60 -0.48 13.91
C MET A 1 -18.91 -0.43 14.70
N PRO A 2 -19.31 -1.54 15.35
CA PRO A 2 -20.44 -1.54 16.26
C PRO A 2 -20.18 -0.61 17.45
N LYS A 3 -21.23 0.10 17.91
CA LYS A 3 -21.14 0.96 19.09
C LYS A 3 -20.81 0.11 20.33
N PRO A 4 -19.85 0.51 21.18
CA PRO A 4 -19.61 -0.16 22.45
C PRO A 4 -20.87 -0.16 23.32
N ILE A 5 -20.97 -1.14 24.21
CA ILE A 5 -22.20 -1.43 24.94
C ILE A 5 -22.13 -0.88 26.37
N ILE A 6 -23.24 -0.31 26.82
CA ILE A 6 -23.52 -0.08 28.26
C ILE A 6 -24.63 -1.07 28.64
N LEU A 7 -24.36 -1.94 29.61
CA LEU A 7 -25.31 -2.92 30.11
C LEU A 7 -25.83 -2.49 31.48
N ALA A 8 -27.11 -2.09 31.54
CA ALA A 8 -27.79 -1.77 32.78
C ALA A 8 -28.53 -3.00 33.33
N VAL A 9 -28.41 -3.26 34.63
CA VAL A 9 -28.95 -4.45 35.29
C VAL A 9 -29.65 -4.07 36.58
N ASP A 10 -30.92 -4.43 36.71
CA ASP A 10 -31.73 -4.17 37.89
C ASP A 10 -32.93 -5.13 37.88
N ASP A 11 -33.30 -5.70 39.02
CA ASP A 11 -34.48 -6.56 39.14
C ASP A 11 -35.79 -5.76 39.29
N ASP A 12 -35.72 -4.51 39.76
CA ASP A 12 -36.87 -3.61 39.74
C ASP A 12 -37.04 -3.03 38.33
N THR A 13 -38.13 -3.44 37.67
CA THR A 13 -38.44 -3.04 36.29
C THR A 13 -38.61 -1.53 36.15
N SER A 14 -39.16 -0.85 37.16
CA SER A 14 -39.40 0.59 37.11
C SER A 14 -38.08 1.36 37.16
N VAL A 15 -37.16 0.90 38.01
CA VAL A 15 -35.82 1.48 38.17
C VAL A 15 -34.96 1.19 36.93
N LEU A 16 -35.03 -0.03 36.39
CA LEU A 16 -34.36 -0.41 35.15
C LEU A 16 -34.81 0.46 33.96
N GLU A 17 -36.10 0.72 33.84
CA GLU A 17 -36.65 1.56 32.77
C GLU A 17 -36.20 3.01 32.89
N ALA A 18 -36.22 3.57 34.11
CA ALA A 18 -35.75 4.92 34.37
C ALA A 18 -34.27 5.08 34.00
N VAL A 19 -33.39 4.19 34.49
CA VAL A 19 -31.95 4.31 34.19
C VAL A 19 -31.66 4.09 32.71
N VAL A 20 -32.33 3.15 32.05
CA VAL A 20 -32.15 2.92 30.61
C VAL A 20 -32.63 4.12 29.80
N GLN A 21 -33.71 4.80 30.22
CA GLN A 21 -34.19 6.01 29.57
C GLN A 21 -33.16 7.14 29.67
N ASP A 22 -32.60 7.39 30.86
CA ASP A 22 -31.55 8.39 31.07
C ASP A 22 -30.30 8.05 30.26
N LEU A 23 -29.84 6.80 30.31
CA LEU A 23 -28.68 6.34 29.53
C LEU A 23 -28.89 6.49 28.03
N ARG A 24 -30.08 6.16 27.50
CA ARG A 24 -30.39 6.33 26.07
C ARG A 24 -30.42 7.80 25.68
N ARG A 25 -30.96 8.66 26.53
CA ARG A 25 -31.05 10.11 26.30
C ARG A 25 -29.67 10.74 26.17
N HIS A 26 -28.71 10.36 27.02
CA HIS A 26 -27.37 10.96 27.04
C HIS A 26 -26.37 10.22 26.15
N TYR A 27 -26.33 8.89 26.19
CA TYR A 27 -25.27 8.07 25.57
C TYR A 27 -25.68 7.36 24.27
N GLY A 28 -26.96 7.35 23.89
CA GLY A 28 -27.47 6.53 22.78
C GLY A 28 -26.87 6.86 21.40
N GLN A 29 -26.29 8.05 21.22
CA GLN A 29 -25.56 8.39 20.00
C GLN A 29 -24.24 7.63 19.86
N GLN A 30 -23.54 7.38 20.96
CA GLN A 30 -22.19 6.79 20.95
C GLN A 30 -22.17 5.33 21.41
N TYR A 31 -23.11 4.94 22.27
CA TYR A 31 -23.17 3.62 22.89
C TYR A 31 -24.48 2.89 22.55
N ARG A 32 -24.43 1.56 22.56
CA ARG A 32 -25.62 0.71 22.51
C ARG A 32 -26.06 0.37 23.93
N ILE A 33 -27.27 0.76 24.31
CA ILE A 33 -27.80 0.54 25.67
C ILE A 33 -28.58 -0.75 25.71
N LEU A 34 -28.06 -1.73 26.46
CA LEU A 34 -28.70 -3.01 26.74
C LEU A 34 -29.22 -3.05 28.18
N ARG A 35 -30.23 -3.89 28.42
CA ARG A 35 -30.85 -4.05 29.73
C ARG A 35 -30.99 -5.53 30.08
N ALA A 36 -30.83 -5.86 31.35
CA ALA A 36 -31.11 -7.19 31.89
C ALA A 36 -31.86 -7.08 33.21
N ALA A 37 -32.89 -7.90 33.40
CA ALA A 37 -33.77 -7.87 34.58
C ALA A 37 -33.27 -8.77 35.73
N SER A 38 -32.09 -9.37 35.61
CA SER A 38 -31.46 -10.18 36.64
C SER A 38 -29.96 -10.36 36.37
N GLY A 39 -29.19 -10.69 37.41
CA GLY A 39 -27.77 -11.00 37.27
C GLY A 39 -27.51 -12.19 36.32
N LYS A 40 -28.33 -13.24 36.39
CA LYS A 40 -28.24 -14.39 35.47
C LYS A 40 -28.41 -13.96 34.01
N ALA A 41 -29.45 -13.20 33.70
CA ALA A 41 -29.71 -12.72 32.34
C ALA A 41 -28.61 -11.78 31.83
N ALA A 42 -28.04 -10.97 32.72
CA ALA A 42 -26.93 -10.08 32.38
C ALA A 42 -25.66 -10.88 32.03
N LEU A 43 -25.35 -11.93 32.79
CA LEU A 43 -24.20 -12.80 32.53
C LEU A 43 -24.37 -13.57 31.22
N ASP A 44 -25.54 -14.19 31.00
CA ASP A 44 -25.84 -14.88 29.73
C ASP A 44 -25.74 -13.92 28.53
N THR A 45 -26.17 -12.66 28.71
CA THR A 45 -26.01 -11.61 27.68
C THR A 45 -24.54 -11.28 27.45
N ALA A 46 -23.74 -11.13 28.51
CA ALA A 46 -22.32 -10.84 28.40
C ALA A 46 -21.55 -11.96 27.69
N GLU A 47 -21.89 -13.23 27.95
CA GLU A 47 -21.32 -14.39 27.26
C GLU A 47 -21.65 -14.37 25.76
N GLN A 48 -22.91 -14.13 25.39
CA GLN A 48 -23.33 -14.02 23.99
C GLN A 48 -22.65 -12.85 23.25
N LEU A 49 -22.47 -11.71 23.93
CA LEU A 49 -21.75 -10.57 23.36
C LEU A 49 -20.27 -10.89 23.15
N LYS A 50 -19.67 -11.65 24.07
CA LYS A 50 -18.28 -12.08 23.98
C LYS A 50 -18.06 -13.01 22.80
N GLU A 51 -18.95 -13.96 22.59
CA GLU A 51 -18.94 -14.87 21.43
C GLU A 51 -19.03 -14.11 20.09
N ARG A 52 -19.73 -12.96 20.08
CA ARG A 52 -19.86 -12.09 18.90
C ARG A 52 -18.73 -11.08 18.74
N GLY A 53 -17.74 -11.07 19.64
CA GLY A 53 -16.64 -10.11 19.64
C GLY A 53 -17.07 -8.67 19.96
N GLU A 54 -18.26 -8.48 20.52
CA GLU A 54 -18.77 -7.14 20.84
C GLU A 54 -18.18 -6.62 22.15
N GLN A 55 -17.92 -5.32 22.20
CA GLN A 55 -17.22 -4.67 23.31
C GLN A 55 -18.21 -4.05 24.29
N VAL A 56 -18.06 -4.35 25.59
CA VAL A 56 -18.81 -3.71 26.67
C VAL A 56 -17.92 -2.65 27.33
N ALA A 57 -18.38 -1.41 27.32
CA ALA A 57 -17.67 -0.28 27.92
C ALA A 57 -17.97 -0.17 29.43
N LEU A 58 -19.21 -0.43 29.84
CA LEU A 58 -19.67 -0.27 31.20
C LEU A 58 -20.76 -1.29 31.58
N PHE A 59 -20.59 -1.91 32.75
CA PHE A 59 -21.64 -2.59 33.48
C PHE A 59 -22.15 -1.69 34.61
N LEU A 60 -23.46 -1.43 34.63
CA LEU A 60 -24.15 -0.68 35.67
C LEU A 60 -25.17 -1.60 36.33
N SER A 61 -24.91 -2.07 37.54
CA SER A 61 -25.72 -3.12 38.19
C SER A 61 -26.32 -2.66 39.51
N ASP A 62 -27.56 -3.00 39.80
CA ASP A 62 -28.09 -2.96 41.17
C ASP A 62 -27.33 -3.95 42.07
N GLN A 63 -27.23 -3.61 43.35
CA GLN A 63 -26.57 -4.48 44.33
C GLN A 63 -27.44 -5.64 44.80
N ARG A 64 -28.73 -5.42 45.06
CA ARG A 64 -29.62 -6.35 45.76
C ARG A 64 -30.60 -7.01 44.79
N MET A 65 -30.07 -7.85 43.93
CA MET A 65 -30.89 -8.65 43.01
C MET A 65 -31.08 -10.09 43.54
N PRO A 66 -32.27 -10.70 43.36
CA PRO A 66 -32.51 -12.10 43.72
C PRO A 66 -31.59 -13.08 42.96
N GLY A 67 -31.04 -14.05 43.69
CA GLY A 67 -30.27 -15.17 43.14
C GLY A 67 -28.80 -14.86 42.80
N MET A 68 -28.48 -13.64 42.37
CA MET A 68 -27.11 -13.18 42.13
C MET A 68 -27.03 -11.70 42.43
N THR A 69 -26.17 -11.29 43.36
CA THR A 69 -25.95 -9.89 43.70
C THR A 69 -25.20 -9.14 42.60
N GLY A 70 -25.26 -7.80 42.63
CA GLY A 70 -24.51 -6.97 41.69
C GLY A 70 -23.01 -7.20 41.74
N VAL A 71 -22.44 -7.32 42.95
CA VAL A 71 -21.02 -7.65 43.14
C VAL A 71 -20.67 -8.99 42.50
N GLU A 72 -21.46 -10.05 42.76
CA GLU A 72 -21.21 -11.37 42.17
C GLU A 72 -21.28 -11.33 40.64
N LEU A 73 -22.26 -10.63 40.06
CA LEU A 73 -22.32 -10.40 38.62
C LEU A 73 -21.04 -9.72 38.11
N LEU A 74 -20.65 -8.62 38.76
CA LEU A 74 -19.50 -7.82 38.34
C LEU A 74 -18.18 -8.58 38.46
N GLU A 75 -18.05 -9.51 39.40
CA GLU A 75 -16.93 -10.45 39.49
C GLU A 75 -16.92 -11.45 38.33
N ASN A 76 -18.08 -12.03 38.00
CA ASN A 76 -18.20 -13.03 36.94
C ASN A 76 -17.96 -12.46 35.53
N VAL A 77 -18.14 -11.15 35.33
CA VAL A 77 -17.83 -10.51 34.03
C VAL A 77 -16.37 -10.08 33.88
N ILE A 78 -15.55 -10.10 34.95
CA ILE A 78 -14.12 -9.75 34.86
C ILE A 78 -13.36 -10.64 33.86
N PRO A 79 -13.52 -11.97 33.87
CA PRO A 79 -12.84 -12.84 32.89
C PRO A 79 -13.31 -12.60 31.45
N LEU A 80 -14.56 -12.15 31.25
CA LEU A 80 -15.13 -11.90 29.92
C LEU A 80 -14.69 -10.53 29.37
N TYR A 81 -14.75 -9.51 30.22
CA TYR A 81 -14.52 -8.10 29.88
C TYR A 81 -13.65 -7.43 30.96
N PRO A 82 -12.33 -7.71 30.98
CA PRO A 82 -11.43 -7.20 32.02
C PRO A 82 -11.36 -5.68 32.04
N ASP A 83 -11.40 -5.06 30.85
CA ASP A 83 -11.25 -3.61 30.66
C ASP A 83 -12.55 -2.83 30.85
N ALA A 84 -13.71 -3.50 30.83
CA ALA A 84 -14.99 -2.85 31.03
C ALA A 84 -15.06 -2.17 32.39
N LYS A 85 -15.62 -0.96 32.41
CA LYS A 85 -15.92 -0.27 33.66
C LYS A 85 -17.09 -0.93 34.35
N ARG A 86 -17.13 -0.75 35.67
CA ARG A 86 -18.04 -1.45 36.57
C ARG A 86 -18.52 -0.46 37.61
N ALA A 87 -19.81 -0.19 37.62
CA ALA A 87 -20.46 0.68 38.59
C ALA A 87 -21.65 -0.03 39.24
N LEU A 88 -21.83 0.19 40.54
CA LEU A 88 -22.99 -0.30 41.28
C LEU A 88 -24.02 0.81 41.48
N LEU A 89 -25.31 0.49 41.35
CA LEU A 89 -26.42 1.30 41.84
C LEU A 89 -26.88 0.70 43.17
N THR A 90 -26.99 1.49 44.23
CA THR A 90 -27.43 1.01 45.55
C THR A 90 -28.35 2.00 46.25
N ALA A 91 -29.33 1.49 47.00
CA ALA A 91 -30.18 2.28 47.88
C ALA A 91 -29.63 2.41 49.32
N TYR A 92 -28.63 1.61 49.69
CA TYR A 92 -28.02 1.60 51.03
C TYR A 92 -26.50 1.66 50.92
N ALA A 93 -25.90 2.67 51.53
CA ALA A 93 -24.45 2.78 51.74
C ALA A 93 -24.04 1.89 52.93
N ASP A 94 -24.02 0.56 52.73
CA ASP A 94 -23.38 -0.32 53.70
C ASP A 94 -21.87 -0.34 53.45
N THR A 95 -21.13 0.39 54.28
CA THR A 95 -19.70 0.64 54.15
C THR A 95 -18.88 -0.66 54.10
N GLU A 96 -19.31 -1.74 54.76
CA GLU A 96 -18.60 -3.03 54.73
C GLU A 96 -18.86 -3.83 53.45
N ALA A 97 -20.06 -3.74 52.88
CA ALA A 97 -20.36 -4.33 51.57
C ALA A 97 -19.60 -3.60 50.46
N ALA A 98 -19.48 -2.28 50.55
CA ALA A 98 -18.71 -1.45 49.62
C ALA A 98 -17.20 -1.75 49.65
N ILE A 99 -16.60 -2.00 50.82
CA ILE A 99 -15.18 -2.36 50.93
C ILE A 99 -14.89 -3.73 50.28
N ARG A 100 -15.77 -4.71 50.46
CA ARG A 100 -15.65 -6.02 49.79
C ARG A 100 -15.77 -5.87 48.28
N ALA A 101 -16.79 -5.15 47.82
CA ALA A 101 -17.06 -4.85 46.42
C ALA A 101 -15.87 -4.20 45.68
N ILE A 102 -15.15 -3.27 46.31
CA ILE A 102 -13.95 -2.64 45.74
C ILE A 102 -12.79 -3.65 45.61
N ASN A 103 -12.58 -4.48 46.63
CA ASN A 103 -11.42 -5.38 46.70
C ASN A 103 -11.57 -6.64 45.82
N SER A 104 -12.78 -7.21 45.70
CA SER A 104 -13.01 -8.46 44.97
C SER A 104 -13.54 -8.24 43.54
N ALA A 105 -14.51 -7.34 43.37
CA ALA A 105 -15.15 -7.07 42.06
C ALA A 105 -14.49 -5.95 41.26
N LYS A 106 -13.45 -5.29 41.80
CA LYS A 106 -12.77 -4.13 41.18
C LYS A 106 -13.78 -3.11 40.64
N ILE A 107 -14.77 -2.79 41.46
CA ILE A 107 -15.78 -1.77 41.12
C ILE A 107 -15.09 -0.42 41.09
N HIS A 108 -15.38 0.35 40.04
CA HIS A 108 -14.76 1.65 39.81
C HIS A 108 -15.53 2.77 40.51
N TYR A 109 -16.85 2.61 40.69
CA TYR A 109 -17.69 3.58 41.39
C TYR A 109 -18.99 2.96 41.93
N TYR A 110 -19.60 3.56 42.96
CA TYR A 110 -20.96 3.24 43.39
C TYR A 110 -21.83 4.50 43.40
N LEU A 111 -23.06 4.37 42.91
CA LEU A 111 -24.04 5.43 42.74
C LEU A 111 -25.23 5.17 43.66
N ASN A 112 -25.69 6.22 44.34
CA ASN A 112 -26.84 6.11 45.24
C ASN A 112 -28.16 6.37 44.50
N LYS A 113 -29.17 5.54 44.79
CA LYS A 113 -30.56 5.78 44.38
C LYS A 113 -31.26 6.69 45.40
N PRO A 114 -32.09 7.66 44.97
CA PRO A 114 -32.33 8.08 43.59
C PRO A 114 -31.22 9.00 43.04
N TRP A 115 -30.96 8.92 41.74
CA TRP A 115 -29.94 9.70 41.03
C TRP A 115 -30.49 10.96 40.33
N ASP A 116 -31.70 11.39 40.68
CA ASP A 116 -32.30 12.62 40.14
C ASP A 116 -31.73 13.87 40.83
N PRO A 117 -31.31 14.92 40.10
CA PRO A 117 -31.22 14.99 38.64
C PRO A 117 -30.02 14.22 38.07
N PRO A 118 -30.20 13.47 36.95
CA PRO A 118 -29.13 12.64 36.38
C PRO A 118 -27.95 13.46 35.88
N GLU A 119 -28.16 14.73 35.50
CA GLU A 119 -27.11 15.67 35.09
C GLU A 119 -26.08 15.96 36.19
N GLU A 120 -26.48 15.85 37.46
CA GLU A 120 -25.59 16.12 38.60
C GLU A 120 -25.04 14.84 39.23
N LYS A 121 -25.84 13.76 39.25
CA LYS A 121 -25.54 12.57 40.06
C LYS A 121 -25.18 11.34 39.25
N LEU A 122 -25.61 11.23 38.00
CA LEU A 122 -25.40 10.04 37.16
C LEU A 122 -24.35 10.31 36.07
N TYR A 123 -24.60 11.28 35.19
CA TYR A 123 -23.77 11.48 33.99
C TYR A 123 -22.31 11.82 34.31
N PRO A 124 -21.97 12.74 35.23
CA PRO A 124 -20.58 13.08 35.48
C PRO A 124 -19.71 11.87 35.87
N VAL A 125 -20.28 10.96 36.66
CA VAL A 125 -19.60 9.73 37.09
C VAL A 125 -19.42 8.76 35.92
N LEU A 126 -20.47 8.58 35.11
CA LEU A 126 -20.40 7.67 33.96
C LEU A 126 -19.49 8.22 32.87
N ASP A 127 -19.44 9.54 32.67
CA ASP A 127 -18.55 10.22 31.74
C ASP A 127 -17.09 9.94 32.09
N ASP A 128 -16.69 10.15 33.35
CA ASP A 128 -15.33 9.86 33.82
C ASP A 128 -14.94 8.39 33.58
N LEU A 129 -15.86 7.46 33.86
CA LEU A 129 -15.63 6.03 33.65
C LEU A 129 -15.48 5.71 32.15
N LEU A 130 -16.40 6.20 31.32
CA LEU A 130 -16.41 5.95 29.88
C LEU A 130 -15.22 6.61 29.18
N GLU A 131 -14.80 7.80 29.62
CA GLU A 131 -13.58 8.45 29.13
C GLU A 131 -12.33 7.63 29.51
N ALA A 132 -12.23 7.18 30.76
CA ALA A 132 -11.15 6.30 31.20
C ALA A 132 -11.17 4.92 30.52
N TRP A 133 -12.32 4.48 29.98
CA TRP A 133 -12.40 3.29 29.13
C TRP A 133 -11.89 3.59 27.73
N LEU A 134 -12.34 4.70 27.13
CA LEU A 134 -11.94 5.14 25.79
C LEU A 134 -10.42 5.36 25.68
N GLN A 135 -9.77 5.86 26.73
CA GLN A 135 -8.30 6.03 26.74
C GLN A 135 -7.53 4.70 26.66
N GLY A 136 -8.10 3.61 27.16
CA GLY A 136 -7.53 2.26 27.03
C GLY A 136 -8.08 1.46 25.85
N TYR A 137 -9.20 1.90 25.26
CA TYR A 137 -9.88 1.21 24.20
C TYR A 137 -9.15 1.36 22.87
N LYS A 138 -8.61 0.25 22.37
CA LYS A 138 -8.12 0.14 21.00
C LYS A 138 -9.20 -0.56 20.17
N PRO A 139 -9.96 0.16 19.32
CA PRO A 139 -10.92 -0.49 18.46
C PRO A 139 -10.23 -1.54 17.59
N SER A 140 -10.87 -2.68 17.40
CA SER A 140 -10.38 -3.71 16.47
C SER A 140 -10.27 -3.08 15.08
N PHE A 141 -9.06 -3.06 14.53
CA PHE A 141 -8.85 -2.56 13.17
C PHE A 141 -9.72 -3.37 12.19
N ASP A 142 -10.65 -2.70 11.51
CA ASP A 142 -11.61 -3.36 10.59
C ASP A 142 -11.11 -3.33 9.13
N GLY A 143 -9.81 -3.07 8.94
CA GLY A 143 -9.17 -2.95 7.64
C GLY A 143 -8.35 -4.17 7.26
N LEU A 144 -7.68 -4.06 6.11
CA LEU A 144 -6.81 -5.11 5.57
C LEU A 144 -5.55 -5.28 6.43
N ARG A 145 -5.27 -6.49 6.88
CA ARG A 145 -4.03 -6.83 7.62
C ARG A 145 -3.14 -7.71 6.77
N VAL A 146 -1.84 -7.44 6.78
CA VAL A 146 -0.82 -8.30 6.16
C VAL A 146 0.02 -8.88 7.28
N ILE A 147 -0.03 -10.19 7.46
CA ILE A 147 0.82 -10.92 8.39
C ILE A 147 2.02 -11.45 7.61
N GLY A 148 3.22 -11.16 8.10
CA GLY A 148 4.43 -11.59 7.43
C GLY A 148 5.67 -11.47 8.29
N THR A 149 6.80 -11.72 7.65
CA THR A 149 8.13 -11.50 8.21
C THR A 149 8.87 -10.48 7.36
N ARG A 150 9.71 -9.68 8.01
CA ARG A 150 10.45 -8.61 7.36
C ARG A 150 11.27 -9.08 6.15
N TRP A 151 11.85 -10.27 6.26
CA TRP A 151 12.80 -10.80 5.29
C TRP A 151 12.18 -11.74 4.25
N SER A 152 10.86 -11.69 4.08
CA SER A 152 10.16 -12.46 3.06
C SER A 152 10.00 -11.65 1.76
N PRO A 153 10.55 -12.13 0.63
CA PRO A 153 10.34 -11.47 -0.66
C PRO A 153 8.86 -11.38 -1.07
N GLN A 154 8.06 -12.39 -0.71
CA GLN A 154 6.63 -12.41 -1.00
C GLN A 154 5.85 -11.41 -0.13
N ASP A 155 6.22 -11.28 1.16
CA ASP A 155 5.65 -10.24 2.04
C ASP A 155 5.97 -8.85 1.50
N HIS A 156 7.23 -8.62 1.14
CA HIS A 156 7.65 -7.38 0.50
C HIS A 156 6.84 -7.08 -0.76
N ALA A 157 6.69 -8.03 -1.69
CA ALA A 157 5.91 -7.84 -2.92
C ALA A 157 4.44 -7.51 -2.63
N THR A 158 3.83 -8.16 -1.64
CA THR A 158 2.45 -7.90 -1.20
C THR A 158 2.30 -6.48 -0.66
N ARG A 159 3.22 -6.07 0.22
CA ARG A 159 3.23 -4.73 0.83
C ARG A 159 3.50 -3.61 -0.16
N ASP A 160 4.47 -3.79 -1.06
CA ASP A 160 4.77 -2.83 -2.12
C ASP A 160 3.56 -2.65 -3.04
N PHE A 161 2.92 -3.75 -3.45
CA PHE A 161 1.73 -3.70 -4.30
C PHE A 161 0.57 -2.94 -3.64
N LEU A 162 0.27 -3.24 -2.37
CA LEU A 162 -0.79 -2.55 -1.62
C LEU A 162 -0.46 -1.07 -1.41
N GLY A 163 0.78 -0.77 -1.04
CA GLY A 163 1.27 0.59 -0.83
C GLY A 163 1.16 1.44 -2.10
N ARG A 164 1.66 0.93 -3.23
CA ARG A 164 1.64 1.64 -4.52
C ARG A 164 0.24 1.78 -5.12
N ASN A 165 -0.70 0.92 -4.75
CA ASN A 165 -2.12 1.06 -5.10
C ASN A 165 -2.94 1.85 -4.05
N HIS A 166 -2.27 2.46 -3.06
CA HIS A 166 -2.89 3.24 -1.98
C HIS A 166 -3.95 2.50 -1.17
N VAL A 167 -3.81 1.18 -1.05
CA VAL A 167 -4.64 0.39 -0.16
C VAL A 167 -4.09 0.57 1.25
N GLN A 168 -4.92 1.06 2.17
CA GLN A 168 -4.52 1.15 3.57
C GLN A 168 -4.51 -0.24 4.20
N TYR A 169 -3.41 -0.58 4.87
CA TYR A 169 -3.26 -1.84 5.56
C TYR A 169 -2.46 -1.70 6.86
N GLN A 170 -2.68 -2.65 7.76
CA GLN A 170 -1.84 -2.84 8.94
C GLN A 170 -0.88 -4.00 8.67
N TRP A 171 0.43 -3.77 8.78
CA TRP A 171 1.41 -4.86 8.73
C TRP A 171 1.65 -5.41 10.14
N LEU A 172 1.51 -6.72 10.28
CA LEU A 172 1.74 -7.47 11.51
C LEU A 172 2.96 -8.37 11.32
N ASN A 173 4.11 -7.88 11.78
CA ASN A 173 5.34 -8.68 11.83
C ASN A 173 5.23 -9.71 12.96
N LEU A 174 5.39 -11.00 12.63
CA LEU A 174 5.34 -12.11 13.60
C LEU A 174 6.30 -11.98 14.78
N GLU A 175 7.49 -11.42 14.58
CA GLU A 175 8.50 -11.31 15.64
C GLU A 175 8.17 -10.18 16.62
N GLN A 176 7.43 -9.17 16.18
CA GLN A 176 7.18 -7.94 16.94
C GLN A 176 5.75 -7.86 17.48
N HIS A 177 4.80 -8.58 16.87
CA HIS A 177 3.38 -8.45 17.16
C HIS A 177 2.79 -9.81 17.56
N PRO A 178 2.63 -10.10 18.87
CA PRO A 178 2.04 -11.36 19.34
C PRO A 178 0.60 -11.61 18.84
N GLU A 179 -0.12 -10.54 18.48
CA GLU A 179 -1.44 -10.61 17.86
C GLU A 179 -1.41 -11.27 16.47
N ALA A 180 -0.28 -11.21 15.76
CA ALA A 180 -0.10 -11.88 14.47
C ALA A 180 -0.25 -13.41 14.60
N THR A 181 0.38 -13.99 15.63
CA THR A 181 0.32 -15.44 15.89
C THR A 181 -1.10 -15.88 16.22
N LYS A 182 -1.82 -15.12 17.04
CA LYS A 182 -3.23 -15.40 17.38
C LYS A 182 -4.11 -15.39 16.13
N LEU A 183 -3.94 -14.40 15.25
CA LEU A 183 -4.72 -14.30 14.03
C LEU A 183 -4.45 -15.47 13.07
N LEU A 184 -3.21 -15.97 13.01
CA LEU A 184 -2.90 -17.19 12.25
C LEU A 184 -3.58 -18.43 12.87
N GLU A 185 -3.51 -18.60 14.19
CA GLU A 185 -4.13 -19.72 14.91
C GLU A 185 -5.65 -19.76 14.73
N GLU A 186 -6.32 -18.60 14.79
CA GLU A 186 -7.76 -18.46 14.53
C GLU A 186 -8.16 -19.00 13.15
N HIS A 187 -7.29 -18.84 12.15
CA HIS A 187 -7.47 -19.34 10.79
C HIS A 187 -6.80 -20.72 10.54
N LYS A 188 -6.26 -21.36 11.57
CA LYS A 188 -5.52 -22.65 11.48
C LYS A 188 -4.33 -22.60 10.53
N LEU A 189 -3.62 -21.47 10.51
CA LEU A 189 -2.42 -21.23 9.71
C LEU A 189 -1.18 -21.18 10.60
N ASP A 190 0.00 -21.37 10.00
CA ASP A 190 1.29 -21.24 10.67
C ASP A 190 2.28 -20.38 9.86
N ALA A 191 3.52 -20.26 10.35
CA ALA A 191 4.56 -19.44 9.71
C ALA A 191 4.94 -19.88 8.29
N LYS A 192 4.59 -21.10 7.85
CA LYS A 192 4.86 -21.59 6.49
C LYS A 192 3.87 -21.03 5.47
N ASN A 193 2.76 -20.46 5.94
CA ASN A 193 1.71 -19.90 5.11
C ASN A 193 1.91 -18.41 4.79
N LEU A 194 3.02 -17.81 5.22
CA LEU A 194 3.24 -16.37 5.05
C LEU A 194 3.68 -16.00 3.62
N PRO A 195 3.31 -14.79 3.13
CA PRO A 195 2.47 -13.81 3.79
C PRO A 195 0.98 -14.20 3.78
N VAL A 196 0.25 -13.77 4.80
CA VAL A 196 -1.20 -13.97 4.91
C VAL A 196 -1.89 -12.61 4.92
N VAL A 197 -2.90 -12.44 4.06
CA VAL A 197 -3.70 -11.21 3.98
C VAL A 197 -5.08 -11.46 4.55
N CYS A 198 -5.41 -10.81 5.66
CA CYS A 198 -6.71 -10.91 6.33
C CYS A 198 -7.56 -9.68 6.01
N PHE A 199 -8.84 -9.90 5.69
CA PHE A 199 -9.79 -8.86 5.33
C PHE A 199 -10.79 -8.62 6.47
N GLY A 200 -11.36 -7.41 6.56
CA GLY A 200 -12.32 -7.06 7.62
C GLY A 200 -13.60 -7.91 7.63
N ASN A 201 -13.94 -8.54 6.50
CA ASN A 201 -15.05 -9.47 6.39
C ASN A 201 -14.73 -10.91 6.86
N GLY A 202 -13.52 -11.16 7.38
CA GLY A 202 -13.05 -12.47 7.84
C GLY A 202 -12.42 -13.35 6.76
N ASP A 203 -12.41 -12.91 5.49
CA ASP A 203 -11.72 -13.64 4.43
C ASP A 203 -10.20 -13.58 4.60
N VAL A 204 -9.52 -14.61 4.12
CA VAL A 204 -8.06 -14.72 4.17
C VAL A 204 -7.51 -15.17 2.84
N LEU A 205 -6.42 -14.56 2.39
CA LEU A 205 -5.59 -15.05 1.30
C LEU A 205 -4.23 -15.50 1.84
N VAL A 206 -3.82 -16.70 1.44
CA VAL A 206 -2.54 -17.32 1.84
C VAL A 206 -1.59 -17.24 0.65
N GLN A 207 -0.43 -16.61 0.83
CA GLN A 207 0.57 -16.41 -0.22
C GLN A 207 -0.04 -15.94 -1.56
N PRO A 208 -0.90 -14.90 -1.55
CA PRO A 208 -1.64 -14.54 -2.74
C PRO A 208 -0.71 -14.15 -3.88
N SER A 209 -1.07 -14.58 -5.09
CA SER A 209 -0.55 -13.93 -6.28
C SER A 209 -1.04 -12.49 -6.34
N GLN A 210 -0.29 -11.65 -7.06
CA GLN A 210 -0.66 -10.26 -7.29
C GLN A 210 -2.06 -10.11 -7.91
N LEU A 211 -2.43 -11.05 -8.78
CA LEU A 211 -3.73 -11.06 -9.46
C LEU A 211 -4.88 -11.37 -8.50
N GLU A 212 -4.73 -12.40 -7.66
CA GLU A 212 -5.71 -12.73 -6.62
C GLU A 212 -5.89 -11.58 -5.63
N LEU A 213 -4.78 -10.95 -5.25
CA LEU A 213 -4.81 -9.78 -4.38
C LEU A 213 -5.55 -8.61 -5.04
N ALA A 214 -5.23 -8.29 -6.29
CA ALA A 214 -5.88 -7.24 -7.08
C ALA A 214 -7.40 -7.42 -7.14
N GLN A 215 -7.87 -8.63 -7.46
CA GLN A 215 -9.29 -8.98 -7.50
C GLN A 215 -9.95 -8.76 -6.13
N LYS A 216 -9.30 -9.21 -5.06
CA LYS A 216 -9.87 -9.16 -3.71
C LYS A 216 -9.98 -7.74 -3.16
N ILE A 217 -9.06 -6.85 -3.53
CA ILE A 217 -9.10 -5.42 -3.16
C ILE A 217 -9.97 -4.57 -4.11
N GLY A 218 -10.61 -5.18 -5.10
CA GLY A 218 -11.53 -4.51 -6.02
C GLY A 218 -10.88 -3.78 -7.19
N LEU A 219 -9.61 -4.08 -7.51
CA LEU A 219 -9.01 -3.63 -8.77
C LEU A 219 -9.58 -4.45 -9.93
N ARG A 220 -9.72 -3.80 -11.09
CA ARG A 220 -10.22 -4.44 -12.31
C ARG A 220 -9.14 -5.33 -12.90
N THR A 221 -9.46 -6.60 -13.14
CA THR A 221 -8.53 -7.57 -13.74
C THR A 221 -9.04 -8.14 -15.05
N GLN A 222 -10.23 -7.75 -15.48
CA GLN A 222 -10.81 -8.06 -16.79
C GLN A 222 -11.29 -6.76 -17.43
N ALA A 223 -11.12 -6.65 -18.74
CA ALA A 223 -11.57 -5.51 -19.52
C ALA A 223 -13.11 -5.53 -19.66
N GLU A 224 -13.75 -4.36 -19.61
CA GLU A 224 -15.19 -4.22 -19.83
C GLU A 224 -15.58 -4.50 -21.29
N GLN A 225 -14.67 -4.25 -22.23
CA GLN A 225 -14.90 -4.39 -23.66
C GLN A 225 -13.85 -5.30 -24.30
N GLN A 226 -14.22 -5.93 -25.40
CA GLN A 226 -13.26 -6.70 -26.22
C GLN A 226 -12.49 -5.82 -27.19
N PHE A 227 -12.93 -4.57 -27.40
CA PHE A 227 -12.39 -3.66 -28.40
C PHE A 227 -12.26 -2.23 -27.90
N TYR A 228 -11.12 -1.59 -28.17
CA TYR A 228 -10.82 -0.20 -27.83
C TYR A 228 -10.23 0.56 -29.02
N ASP A 229 -10.37 1.88 -29.03
CA ASP A 229 -9.73 2.70 -30.05
C ASP A 229 -8.22 2.84 -29.75
N LEU A 230 -7.88 2.95 -28.46
CA LEU A 230 -6.51 3.04 -27.95
C LEU A 230 -6.29 2.10 -26.76
N VAL A 231 -5.29 1.22 -26.86
CA VAL A 231 -4.77 0.45 -25.71
C VAL A 231 -3.37 0.97 -25.36
N VAL A 232 -3.18 1.40 -24.13
CA VAL A 232 -1.92 1.89 -23.59
C VAL A 232 -1.33 0.82 -22.67
N ILE A 233 -0.12 0.34 -22.97
CA ILE A 233 0.57 -0.67 -22.16
C ILE A 233 1.57 0.02 -21.24
N GLY A 234 1.28 0.06 -19.95
CA GLY A 234 2.04 0.71 -18.90
C GLY A 234 1.41 2.01 -18.43
N ALA A 235 1.32 2.21 -17.11
CA ALA A 235 0.77 3.40 -16.47
C ALA A 235 1.85 4.27 -15.82
N GLY A 236 3.03 4.38 -16.43
CA GLY A 236 4.01 5.42 -16.08
C GLY A 236 3.54 6.82 -16.53
N PRO A 237 4.34 7.89 -16.33
CA PRO A 237 3.94 9.24 -16.70
C PRO A 237 3.51 9.41 -18.17
N ALA A 238 4.16 8.69 -19.11
CA ALA A 238 3.76 8.68 -20.52
C ALA A 238 2.40 8.01 -20.74
N GLY A 239 2.19 6.82 -20.17
CA GLY A 239 0.93 6.09 -20.35
C GLY A 239 -0.25 6.78 -19.66
N LEU A 240 -0.03 7.35 -18.47
CA LEU A 240 -1.05 8.15 -17.78
C LEU A 240 -1.44 9.40 -18.58
N ALA A 241 -0.46 10.09 -19.19
CA ALA A 241 -0.74 11.22 -20.05
C ALA A 241 -1.54 10.81 -21.29
N ALA A 242 -1.15 9.72 -21.97
CA ALA A 242 -1.90 9.19 -23.10
C ALA A 242 -3.33 8.77 -22.70
N GLY A 243 -3.49 8.19 -21.51
CA GLY A 243 -4.79 7.86 -20.92
C GLY A 243 -5.70 9.08 -20.74
N VAL A 244 -5.17 10.15 -20.14
CA VAL A 244 -5.89 11.42 -19.96
C VAL A 244 -6.29 12.02 -21.30
N TYR A 245 -5.34 12.17 -22.23
CA TYR A 245 -5.60 12.82 -23.51
C TYR A 245 -6.54 11.98 -24.39
N GLY A 246 -6.29 10.67 -24.51
CA GLY A 246 -7.12 9.77 -25.30
C GLY A 246 -8.57 9.75 -24.82
N ALA A 247 -8.79 9.61 -23.52
CA ALA A 247 -10.14 9.66 -22.97
C ALA A 247 -10.79 11.04 -23.12
N SER A 248 -10.04 12.14 -22.91
CA SER A 248 -10.58 13.49 -23.08
C SER A 248 -11.01 13.83 -24.50
N GLU A 249 -10.38 13.20 -25.49
CA GLU A 249 -10.65 13.38 -26.92
C GLU A 249 -11.69 12.36 -27.45
N GLY A 250 -12.28 11.57 -26.54
CA GLY A 250 -13.41 10.68 -26.84
C GLY A 250 -13.02 9.29 -27.35
N LEU A 251 -11.75 8.90 -27.27
CA LEU A 251 -11.31 7.54 -27.59
C LEU A 251 -11.71 6.58 -26.47
N ARG A 252 -12.24 5.40 -26.83
CA ARG A 252 -12.32 4.28 -25.89
C ARG A 252 -10.90 3.85 -25.56
N THR A 253 -10.46 4.17 -24.35
CA THR A 253 -9.06 4.09 -23.95
C THR A 253 -8.90 3.10 -22.81
N LEU A 254 -8.11 2.06 -23.02
CA LEU A 254 -7.71 1.08 -22.00
C LEU A 254 -6.25 1.31 -21.59
N ILE A 255 -5.96 1.33 -20.30
CA ILE A 255 -4.61 1.38 -19.74
C ILE A 255 -4.34 0.07 -19.01
N VAL A 256 -3.34 -0.66 -19.46
CA VAL A 256 -2.95 -1.97 -18.90
C VAL A 256 -1.69 -1.78 -18.05
N GLU A 257 -1.81 -2.03 -16.75
CA GLU A 257 -0.71 -1.86 -15.78
C GLU A 257 -0.64 -3.07 -14.84
N PRO A 258 0.44 -3.85 -14.83
CA PRO A 258 0.50 -5.07 -14.02
C PRO A 258 0.69 -4.81 -12.53
N GLU A 259 1.25 -3.65 -12.14
CA GLU A 259 1.59 -3.36 -10.75
C GLU A 259 0.71 -2.25 -10.19
N ALA A 260 1.09 -1.01 -10.45
CA ALA A 260 0.43 0.16 -9.90
C ALA A 260 0.71 1.36 -10.80
N PRO A 261 -0.25 2.27 -10.96
CA PRO A 261 -0.04 3.52 -11.67
C PRO A 261 1.16 4.31 -11.12
N GLY A 262 1.90 4.94 -12.02
CA GLY A 262 3.11 5.72 -11.75
C GLY A 262 4.39 5.11 -12.29
N GLY A 263 4.41 3.79 -12.55
CA GLY A 263 5.61 3.07 -12.99
C GLY A 263 6.81 3.37 -12.09
N GLN A 264 8.02 3.43 -12.67
CA GLN A 264 9.23 3.80 -11.90
C GLN A 264 9.19 5.22 -11.33
N ALA A 265 8.47 6.15 -11.96
CA ALA A 265 8.36 7.49 -11.42
C ALA A 265 7.61 7.49 -10.08
N GLY A 266 6.65 6.58 -9.92
CA GLY A 266 5.86 6.42 -8.68
C GLY A 266 6.71 6.21 -7.43
N SER A 267 7.85 5.53 -7.54
CA SER A 267 8.79 5.32 -6.42
C SER A 267 9.73 6.50 -6.16
N SER A 268 9.56 7.62 -6.87
CA SER A 268 10.35 8.83 -6.63
C SER A 268 9.81 9.58 -5.42
N SER A 269 10.63 9.70 -4.38
CA SER A 269 10.29 10.43 -3.15
C SER A 269 9.99 11.91 -3.41
N ARG A 270 10.68 12.52 -4.37
CA ARG A 270 10.48 13.94 -4.72
C ARG A 270 10.91 14.27 -6.15
N ILE A 271 10.04 14.99 -6.85
CA ILE A 271 10.25 15.54 -8.20
C ILE A 271 10.17 17.06 -8.10
N GLU A 272 11.31 17.73 -8.19
CA GLU A 272 11.40 19.21 -8.12
C GLU A 272 11.40 19.88 -9.50
N ASN A 273 11.70 19.13 -10.56
CA ASN A 273 11.85 19.65 -11.91
C ASN A 273 10.60 19.46 -12.78
N TYR A 274 9.42 19.35 -12.16
CA TYR A 274 8.13 19.30 -12.85
C TYR A 274 7.44 20.66 -12.76
N LEU A 275 7.30 21.33 -13.90
CA LEU A 275 6.74 22.68 -13.97
C LEU A 275 5.30 22.72 -13.45
N GLY A 276 4.96 23.78 -12.70
CA GLY A 276 3.64 23.96 -12.09
C GLY A 276 3.55 23.52 -10.63
N PHE A 277 4.59 22.86 -10.09
CA PHE A 277 4.66 22.46 -8.68
C PHE A 277 5.82 23.16 -7.98
N PRO A 278 5.64 24.39 -7.46
CA PRO A 278 6.73 25.19 -6.90
C PRO A 278 7.41 24.56 -5.68
N GLN A 279 6.71 23.69 -4.97
CA GLN A 279 7.25 22.92 -3.82
C GLN A 279 7.72 21.51 -4.22
N GLY A 280 7.67 21.18 -5.51
CA GLY A 280 7.77 19.80 -6.00
C GLY A 280 6.57 18.94 -5.58
N LEU A 281 6.59 17.68 -5.99
CA LEU A 281 5.65 16.64 -5.56
C LEU A 281 6.34 15.27 -5.58
N SER A 282 5.80 14.28 -4.86
CA SER A 282 6.26 12.89 -5.03
C SER A 282 5.76 12.33 -6.36
N GLY A 283 6.46 11.32 -6.88
CA GLY A 283 6.00 10.65 -8.09
C GLY A 283 4.71 9.86 -7.88
N GLU A 284 4.51 9.33 -6.68
CA GLU A 284 3.26 8.72 -6.23
C GLU A 284 2.08 9.71 -6.34
N GLU A 285 2.24 10.94 -5.83
CA GLU A 285 1.19 11.97 -5.90
C GLU A 285 0.89 12.39 -7.35
N LEU A 286 1.93 12.49 -8.19
CA LEU A 286 1.76 12.75 -9.62
C LEU A 286 0.92 11.64 -10.27
N ALA A 287 1.25 10.38 -10.01
CA ALA A 287 0.57 9.22 -10.57
C ALA A 287 -0.88 9.12 -10.12
N LYS A 288 -1.13 9.32 -8.82
CA LYS A 288 -2.47 9.32 -8.23
C LYS A 288 -3.37 10.36 -8.89
N ARG A 289 -2.90 11.61 -8.99
CA ARG A 289 -3.67 12.70 -9.61
C ARG A 289 -4.00 12.40 -11.07
N ALA A 290 -3.03 11.91 -11.84
CA ALA A 290 -3.24 11.57 -13.24
C ALA A 290 -4.20 10.38 -13.41
N THR A 291 -4.12 9.38 -12.53
CA THR A 291 -5.03 8.23 -12.51
C THR A 291 -6.48 8.66 -12.22
N LEU A 292 -6.69 9.51 -11.21
CA LEU A 292 -8.01 10.07 -10.91
C LEU A 292 -8.56 10.89 -12.07
N GLN A 293 -7.70 11.67 -12.74
CA GLN A 293 -8.09 12.47 -13.90
C GLN A 293 -8.49 11.59 -15.09
N ALA A 294 -7.70 10.58 -15.43
CA ALA A 294 -7.96 9.67 -16.53
C ALA A 294 -9.26 8.87 -16.31
N ASN A 295 -9.44 8.31 -15.10
CA ASN A 295 -10.68 7.61 -14.72
C ASN A 295 -11.92 8.51 -14.86
N ARG A 296 -11.85 9.76 -14.36
CA ARG A 296 -12.95 10.73 -14.46
C ARG A 296 -13.34 11.02 -15.91
N LEU A 297 -12.36 10.98 -16.83
CA LEU A 297 -12.58 11.22 -18.26
C LEU A 297 -13.05 9.97 -19.03
N GLY A 298 -13.11 8.81 -18.37
CA GLY A 298 -13.57 7.55 -18.97
C GLY A 298 -12.47 6.62 -19.46
N ALA A 299 -11.20 6.88 -19.13
CA ALA A 299 -10.14 5.87 -19.34
C ALA A 299 -10.38 4.69 -18.40
N GLU A 300 -10.29 3.48 -18.93
CA GLU A 300 -10.37 2.25 -18.16
C GLU A 300 -8.97 1.80 -17.73
N PHE A 301 -8.81 1.41 -16.47
CA PHE A 301 -7.58 0.80 -15.96
C PHE A 301 -7.78 -0.69 -15.76
N LEU A 302 -6.80 -1.47 -16.21
CA LEU A 302 -6.76 -2.92 -16.11
C LEU A 302 -5.47 -3.37 -15.42
N THR A 303 -5.60 -4.02 -14.27
CA THR A 303 -4.50 -4.62 -13.52
C THR A 303 -4.13 -5.98 -14.13
N GLN A 304 -3.40 -5.93 -15.24
CA GLN A 304 -2.90 -7.10 -15.97
C GLN A 304 -1.52 -6.85 -16.58
N ARG A 305 -0.83 -7.94 -16.91
CA ARG A 305 0.41 -7.91 -17.69
C ARG A 305 0.11 -8.30 -19.14
N ALA A 306 0.44 -7.43 -20.09
CA ALA A 306 0.50 -7.81 -21.49
C ALA A 306 1.70 -8.74 -21.73
N THR A 307 1.48 -9.84 -22.43
CA THR A 307 2.49 -10.89 -22.70
C THR A 307 2.77 -11.07 -24.18
N CYS A 308 1.88 -10.58 -25.05
CA CYS A 308 2.06 -10.60 -26.50
C CYS A 308 1.26 -9.48 -27.14
N VAL A 309 1.77 -8.96 -28.27
CA VAL A 309 0.98 -8.18 -29.23
C VAL A 309 1.16 -8.78 -30.61
N ARG A 310 0.06 -9.01 -31.32
CA ARG A 310 0.07 -9.37 -32.74
C ARG A 310 -0.79 -8.41 -33.54
N SER A 311 -0.46 -8.26 -34.81
CA SER A 311 -1.21 -7.39 -35.72
C SER A 311 -1.93 -8.25 -36.75
N GLU A 312 -3.23 -8.00 -36.91
CA GLU A 312 -4.10 -8.66 -37.88
C GLU A 312 -4.85 -7.58 -38.68
N ASN A 313 -4.46 -7.39 -39.94
CA ASN A 313 -4.94 -6.27 -40.77
C ASN A 313 -4.67 -4.92 -40.09
N ASN A 314 -5.73 -4.15 -39.80
CA ASN A 314 -5.69 -2.83 -39.15
C ASN A 314 -6.02 -2.91 -37.65
N TYR A 315 -5.88 -4.09 -37.05
CA TYR A 315 -6.14 -4.34 -35.64
C TYR A 315 -4.89 -4.89 -34.96
N HIS A 316 -4.71 -4.53 -33.71
CA HIS A 316 -3.71 -5.09 -32.81
C HIS A 316 -4.42 -5.84 -31.70
N ILE A 317 -3.98 -7.07 -31.44
CA ILE A 317 -4.56 -7.92 -30.41
C ILE A 317 -3.50 -8.15 -29.34
N ILE A 318 -3.83 -7.73 -28.13
CA ILE A 318 -2.98 -7.82 -26.95
C ILE A 318 -3.45 -8.99 -26.11
N THR A 319 -2.55 -9.94 -25.88
CA THR A 319 -2.78 -11.09 -24.99
C THR A 319 -2.28 -10.74 -23.59
N MET A 320 -3.13 -10.98 -22.59
CA MET A 320 -2.82 -10.77 -21.18
C MET A 320 -2.22 -12.04 -20.54
N ALA A 321 -1.68 -11.93 -19.33
CA ALA A 321 -1.03 -13.05 -18.64
C ALA A 321 -2.01 -14.16 -18.23
N ASP A 322 -3.29 -13.84 -18.07
CA ASP A 322 -4.36 -14.81 -17.84
C ASP A 322 -4.86 -15.50 -19.13
N GLY A 323 -4.31 -15.11 -20.29
CA GLY A 323 -4.68 -15.64 -21.60
C GLY A 323 -5.85 -14.91 -22.27
N ASN A 324 -6.50 -13.96 -21.60
CA ASN A 324 -7.55 -13.15 -22.22
C ASN A 324 -6.95 -12.17 -23.23
N GLU A 325 -7.75 -11.79 -24.23
CA GLU A 325 -7.33 -10.90 -25.30
C GLU A 325 -8.21 -9.66 -25.41
N VAL A 326 -7.58 -8.55 -25.75
CA VAL A 326 -8.25 -7.30 -26.11
C VAL A 326 -7.73 -6.85 -27.47
N SER A 327 -8.65 -6.40 -28.31
CA SER A 327 -8.33 -5.84 -29.63
C SER A 327 -8.36 -4.31 -29.61
N CYS A 328 -7.54 -3.67 -30.44
CA CYS A 328 -7.60 -2.24 -30.66
C CYS A 328 -7.18 -1.81 -32.06
N HIS A 329 -7.51 -0.57 -32.43
CA HIS A 329 -6.91 0.06 -33.61
C HIS A 329 -5.48 0.51 -33.37
N VAL A 330 -5.18 1.01 -32.17
CA VAL A 330 -3.88 1.57 -31.84
C VAL A 330 -3.37 1.04 -30.51
N CYS A 331 -2.12 0.57 -30.50
CA CYS A 331 -1.41 0.13 -29.29
C CYS A 331 -0.28 1.12 -28.98
N LEU A 332 -0.32 1.77 -27.82
CA LEU A 332 0.75 2.62 -27.34
C LEU A 332 1.58 1.88 -26.27
N VAL A 333 2.83 1.57 -26.59
CA VAL A 333 3.78 0.96 -25.65
C VAL A 333 4.41 2.05 -24.80
N ALA A 334 4.06 2.09 -23.52
CA ALA A 334 4.53 3.07 -22.53
C ALA A 334 5.08 2.38 -21.26
N THR A 335 5.69 1.20 -21.44
CA THR A 335 6.15 0.31 -20.35
C THR A 335 7.37 0.82 -19.59
N GLY A 336 7.99 1.90 -20.06
CA GLY A 336 9.16 2.50 -19.42
C GLY A 336 10.36 1.56 -19.36
N VAL A 337 11.03 1.53 -18.21
CA VAL A 337 12.22 0.71 -17.97
C VAL A 337 12.13 0.05 -16.59
N SER A 338 12.89 -1.03 -16.40
CA SER A 338 13.09 -1.71 -15.12
C SER A 338 14.51 -1.53 -14.64
N TYR A 339 14.75 -1.53 -13.32
CA TYR A 339 16.10 -1.45 -12.77
C TYR A 339 16.98 -2.58 -13.31
N CYS A 340 18.22 -2.25 -13.66
CA CYS A 340 19.22 -3.25 -14.02
C CYS A 340 19.53 -4.09 -12.80
N LYS A 341 19.54 -5.42 -12.98
CA LYS A 341 20.00 -6.33 -11.94
C LYS A 341 21.49 -6.17 -11.71
N LEU A 342 21.91 -6.28 -10.45
CA LEU A 342 23.33 -6.32 -10.13
C LEU A 342 23.90 -7.68 -10.52
N ASP A 343 24.91 -7.69 -11.38
CA ASP A 343 25.56 -8.90 -11.87
C ASP A 343 26.58 -9.42 -10.83
N VAL A 344 26.03 -9.93 -9.72
CA VAL A 344 26.78 -10.56 -8.64
C VAL A 344 26.12 -11.89 -8.35
N SER A 345 26.90 -12.97 -8.45
CA SER A 345 26.40 -14.33 -8.22
C SER A 345 25.73 -14.45 -6.86
N GLY A 346 24.53 -15.03 -6.83
CA GLY A 346 23.74 -15.21 -5.61
C GLY A 346 23.02 -13.97 -5.09
N ALA A 347 23.14 -12.79 -5.73
CA ALA A 347 22.42 -11.58 -5.31
C ALA A 347 20.89 -11.75 -5.38
N ASP A 348 20.39 -12.46 -6.40
CA ASP A 348 18.95 -12.65 -6.64
C ASP A 348 18.22 -13.25 -5.42
N ARG A 349 18.88 -14.11 -4.61
CA ARG A 349 18.28 -14.74 -3.42
C ARG A 349 17.92 -13.75 -2.31
N PHE A 350 18.52 -12.57 -2.31
CA PHE A 350 18.29 -11.52 -1.32
C PHE A 350 17.34 -10.42 -1.81
N THR A 351 16.84 -10.51 -3.05
CA THR A 351 15.88 -9.53 -3.57
C THR A 351 14.57 -9.60 -2.77
N GLY A 352 14.19 -8.52 -2.10
CA GLY A 352 13.06 -8.48 -1.18
C GLY A 352 13.36 -9.06 0.21
N ALA A 353 14.59 -9.49 0.47
CA ALA A 353 15.09 -10.06 1.72
C ALA A 353 16.41 -9.37 2.14
N GLY A 354 16.41 -8.04 2.11
CA GLY A 354 17.56 -7.19 2.47
C GLY A 354 18.28 -6.52 1.30
N MET A 355 18.06 -6.99 0.07
CA MET A 355 18.43 -6.25 -1.15
C MET A 355 17.17 -5.79 -1.89
N TYR A 356 17.12 -4.51 -2.25
CA TYR A 356 15.94 -3.89 -2.88
C TYR A 356 16.33 -3.05 -4.09
N TYR A 357 15.42 -2.93 -5.05
CA TYR A 357 15.58 -2.07 -6.22
C TYR A 357 14.61 -0.90 -6.12
N GLY A 358 15.14 0.33 -6.12
CA GLY A 358 14.35 1.53 -5.81
C GLY A 358 14.29 1.86 -4.31
N ALA A 359 13.56 2.92 -3.95
CA ALA A 359 13.40 3.39 -2.58
C ALA A 359 11.91 3.54 -2.26
N SER A 360 11.25 2.43 -1.91
CA SER A 360 9.84 2.48 -1.51
C SER A 360 9.70 3.06 -0.09
N MET A 361 8.53 3.62 0.20
CA MET A 361 8.24 4.23 1.51
C MET A 361 8.15 3.19 2.63
N SER A 362 7.63 1.98 2.35
CA SER A 362 7.53 0.92 3.35
C SER A 362 8.91 0.42 3.80
N GLU A 363 9.91 0.49 2.92
CA GLU A 363 11.27 0.07 3.24
C GLU A 363 11.98 1.14 4.06
N ALA A 364 11.78 2.42 3.73
CA ALA A 364 12.32 3.52 4.51
C ALA A 364 11.89 3.47 5.98
N ILE A 365 10.62 3.16 6.25
CA ILE A 365 10.10 2.98 7.62
C ILE A 365 10.72 1.73 8.28
N SER A 366 10.88 0.64 7.53
CA SER A 366 11.44 -0.62 8.06
C SER A 366 12.94 -0.52 8.40
N CYS A 367 13.66 0.41 7.79
CA CYS A 367 15.09 0.66 8.04
C CYS A 367 15.35 1.64 9.20
N ALA A 368 14.35 1.92 10.05
CA ALA A 368 14.51 2.82 11.18
C ALA A 368 15.65 2.34 12.11
N ASN A 369 16.57 3.26 12.44
CA ASN A 369 17.75 3.01 13.28
C ASN A 369 18.80 2.04 12.69
N GLU A 370 18.78 1.76 11.39
CA GLU A 370 19.77 0.88 10.74
C GLU A 370 20.84 1.65 9.95
N GLU A 371 21.93 0.96 9.60
CA GLU A 371 22.85 1.40 8.55
C GLU A 371 22.36 0.90 7.18
N VAL A 372 22.08 1.84 6.28
CA VAL A 372 21.54 1.57 4.93
C VAL A 372 22.60 1.83 3.87
N TYR A 373 22.76 0.88 2.94
CA TYR A 373 23.65 1.03 1.78
C TYR A 373 22.88 1.37 0.52
N ILE A 374 23.35 2.37 -0.23
CA ILE A 374 22.76 2.80 -1.51
C ILE A 374 23.82 2.68 -2.60
N VAL A 375 23.55 1.86 -3.61
CA VAL A 375 24.48 1.62 -4.72
C VAL A 375 24.09 2.48 -5.91
N GLY A 376 24.88 3.52 -6.20
CA GLY A 376 24.66 4.40 -7.35
C GLY A 376 25.15 5.83 -7.13
N GLY A 377 25.56 6.50 -8.22
CA GLY A 377 26.12 7.85 -8.20
C GLY A 377 25.31 8.89 -9.00
N ALA A 378 24.05 8.58 -9.35
CA ALA A 378 23.17 9.44 -10.14
C ALA A 378 22.02 10.01 -9.29
N ASN A 379 21.21 10.88 -9.88
CA ASN A 379 20.11 11.58 -9.18
C ASN A 379 19.18 10.66 -8.37
N SER A 380 18.76 9.52 -8.92
CA SER A 380 17.87 8.60 -8.20
C SER A 380 18.49 8.05 -6.92
N ALA A 381 19.79 7.71 -6.96
CA ALA A 381 20.52 7.25 -5.79
C ALA A 381 20.68 8.36 -4.74
N GLY A 382 20.95 9.60 -5.17
CA GLY A 382 21.06 10.74 -4.26
C GLY A 382 19.74 11.11 -3.59
N GLN A 383 18.62 11.07 -4.32
CA GLN A 383 17.29 11.32 -3.77
C GLN A 383 16.89 10.21 -2.78
N ALA A 384 17.22 8.96 -3.07
CA ALA A 384 17.07 7.86 -2.13
C ALA A 384 17.91 8.10 -0.87
N ALA A 385 19.16 8.54 -1.00
CA ALA A 385 20.03 8.79 0.15
C ALA A 385 19.48 9.87 1.06
N MET A 386 19.00 10.98 0.49
CA MET A 386 18.32 12.02 1.25
C MET A 386 17.05 11.50 1.93
N HIS A 387 16.26 10.69 1.25
CA HIS A 387 15.04 10.11 1.80
C HIS A 387 15.35 9.19 3.01
N PHE A 388 16.21 8.19 2.84
CA PHE A 388 16.60 7.27 3.91
C PHE A 388 17.30 7.98 5.07
N SER A 389 18.01 9.10 4.84
CA SER A 389 18.67 9.87 5.91
C SER A 389 17.72 10.48 6.94
N ASN A 390 16.41 10.46 6.69
CA ASN A 390 15.39 10.88 7.66
C ASN A 390 14.92 9.74 8.58
N TYR A 391 15.25 8.49 8.27
CA TYR A 391 14.76 7.31 8.98
C TYR A 391 15.90 6.42 9.51
N ALA A 392 16.92 6.17 8.69
CA ALA A 392 18.06 5.34 9.01
C ALA A 392 19.02 6.03 9.99
N ALA A 393 19.73 5.24 10.81
CA ALA A 393 20.79 5.76 11.68
C ALA A 393 21.95 6.33 10.85
N SER A 394 22.32 5.66 9.76
CA SER A 394 23.31 6.12 8.80
C SER A 394 23.00 5.63 7.38
N VAL A 395 23.42 6.40 6.39
CA VAL A 395 23.31 6.06 4.97
C VAL A 395 24.68 6.07 4.33
N ARG A 396 25.04 4.99 3.64
CA ARG A 396 26.30 4.86 2.88
C ARG A 396 26.03 4.75 1.40
N MET A 397 26.50 5.74 0.64
CA MET A 397 26.43 5.72 -0.81
C MET A 397 27.67 5.06 -1.39
N LEU A 398 27.52 3.93 -2.07
CA LEU A 398 28.57 3.25 -2.80
C LEU A 398 28.56 3.70 -4.26
N VAL A 399 29.64 4.34 -4.69
CA VAL A 399 29.74 4.96 -6.01
C VAL A 399 30.95 4.37 -6.74
N ARG A 400 30.73 3.69 -7.87
CA ARG A 400 31.83 3.14 -8.69
C ARG A 400 32.74 4.23 -9.30
N GLY A 401 32.19 5.41 -9.55
CA GLY A 401 32.93 6.57 -10.06
C GLY A 401 33.81 7.24 -9.01
N SER A 402 34.61 8.22 -9.44
CA SER A 402 35.48 9.02 -8.56
C SER A 402 34.74 10.11 -7.77
N GLY A 403 33.44 10.30 -8.00
CA GLY A 403 32.64 11.36 -7.40
C GLY A 403 31.21 11.39 -7.96
N LEU A 404 30.39 12.31 -7.48
CA LEU A 404 28.97 12.46 -7.84
C LEU A 404 28.73 13.44 -9.01
N GLU A 405 29.72 14.29 -9.30
CA GLU A 405 29.61 15.46 -10.16
C GLU A 405 29.30 15.14 -11.63
N LYS A 406 29.66 13.93 -12.08
CA LYS A 406 29.42 13.49 -13.48
C LYS A 406 27.95 13.21 -13.78
N SER A 407 27.17 12.78 -12.79
CA SER A 407 25.85 12.17 -13.01
C SER A 407 24.75 12.65 -12.06
N MET A 408 25.11 13.46 -11.06
CA MET A 408 24.18 14.02 -10.08
C MET A 408 24.08 15.54 -10.20
N SER A 409 22.89 16.07 -10.01
CA SER A 409 22.62 17.51 -10.02
C SER A 409 23.28 18.20 -8.82
N LYS A 410 23.87 19.39 -9.06
CA LYS A 410 24.66 20.13 -8.08
C LYS A 410 23.93 20.38 -6.75
N TYR A 411 22.66 20.78 -6.78
CA TYR A 411 21.89 21.02 -5.55
C TYR A 411 21.81 19.79 -4.65
N LEU A 412 21.72 18.59 -5.25
CA LEU A 412 21.58 17.34 -4.53
C LEU A 412 22.92 16.90 -3.93
N ILE A 413 24.02 17.14 -4.66
CA ILE A 413 25.38 16.97 -4.13
C ILE A 413 25.58 17.85 -2.89
N ASP A 414 25.15 19.11 -2.95
CA ASP A 414 25.27 20.06 -1.83
C ASP A 414 24.41 19.63 -0.62
N GLN A 415 23.19 19.15 -0.87
CA GLN A 415 22.33 18.60 0.19
C GLN A 415 22.95 17.37 0.86
N ILE A 416 23.47 16.42 0.07
CA ILE A 416 24.15 15.22 0.58
C ILE A 416 25.36 15.61 1.43
N ALA A 417 26.20 16.52 0.94
CA ALA A 417 27.38 16.99 1.66
C ALA A 417 27.03 17.71 2.99
N SER A 418 25.87 18.36 3.05
CA SER A 418 25.40 19.04 4.27
C SER A 418 24.80 18.10 5.33
N ARG A 419 24.57 16.82 4.98
CA ARG A 419 23.84 15.88 5.82
C ARG A 419 24.81 14.96 6.60
N PRO A 420 24.88 15.06 7.94
CA PRO A 420 25.95 14.41 8.71
C PRO A 420 25.86 12.88 8.78
N ASN A 421 24.66 12.30 8.58
CA ASN A 421 24.46 10.85 8.59
C ASN A 421 24.55 10.21 7.21
N ILE A 422 25.00 10.94 6.17
CA ILE A 422 25.28 10.37 4.85
C ILE A 422 26.80 10.33 4.63
N THR A 423 27.33 9.15 4.28
CA THR A 423 28.72 8.97 3.86
C THR A 423 28.77 8.55 2.40
N VAL A 424 29.62 9.20 1.59
CA VAL A 424 29.84 8.82 0.18
C VAL A 424 31.18 8.08 0.05
N GLU A 425 31.12 6.87 -0.48
CA GLU A 425 32.28 6.01 -0.72
C GLU A 425 32.47 5.81 -2.22
N THR A 426 33.41 6.58 -2.77
CA THR A 426 33.75 6.54 -4.19
C THR A 426 34.64 5.34 -4.53
N GLN A 427 34.72 5.00 -5.81
CA GLN A 427 35.49 3.86 -6.33
C GLN A 427 35.22 2.55 -5.58
N THR A 428 33.97 2.36 -5.14
CA THR A 428 33.56 1.22 -4.34
C THR A 428 32.38 0.52 -5.01
N GLU A 429 32.46 -0.81 -5.11
CA GLU A 429 31.41 -1.66 -5.69
C GLU A 429 31.17 -2.91 -4.83
N ILE A 430 29.93 -3.42 -4.84
CA ILE A 430 29.60 -4.70 -4.19
C ILE A 430 30.01 -5.83 -5.14
N VAL A 431 30.73 -6.82 -4.62
CA VAL A 431 31.18 -8.00 -5.36
C VAL A 431 30.67 -9.31 -4.77
N GLY A 432 29.96 -9.26 -3.64
CA GLY A 432 29.36 -10.45 -3.03
C GLY A 432 28.30 -10.13 -1.99
N PHE A 433 27.34 -11.05 -1.83
CA PHE A 433 26.30 -11.01 -0.81
C PHE A 433 26.27 -12.33 -0.03
N ASP A 434 26.13 -12.25 1.28
CA ASP A 434 26.13 -13.40 2.18
C ASP A 434 25.09 -13.26 3.30
N GLY A 435 24.61 -14.39 3.80
CA GLY A 435 23.56 -14.48 4.84
C GLY A 435 22.70 -15.74 4.70
N ASP A 436 21.98 -16.08 5.78
CA ASP A 436 21.07 -17.22 5.85
C ASP A 436 19.61 -16.74 5.88
N GLY A 437 18.85 -17.13 4.85
CA GLY A 437 17.46 -16.68 4.62
C GLY A 437 17.29 -15.19 4.25
N HIS A 438 18.22 -14.32 4.64
CA HIS A 438 18.20 -12.87 4.39
C HIS A 438 19.62 -12.31 4.32
N LEU A 439 19.76 -11.06 3.86
CA LEU A 439 21.06 -10.41 3.77
C LEU A 439 21.63 -10.11 5.16
N GLU A 440 22.87 -10.54 5.41
CA GLU A 440 23.59 -10.26 6.66
C GLU A 440 24.93 -9.56 6.42
N CYS A 441 25.51 -9.74 5.22
CA CYS A 441 26.83 -9.25 4.88
C CYS A 441 26.98 -8.94 3.39
N ILE A 442 27.69 -7.85 3.08
CA ILE A 442 28.16 -7.53 1.73
C ILE A 442 29.68 -7.57 1.67
N THR A 443 30.20 -8.03 0.53
CA THR A 443 31.63 -7.93 0.21
C THR A 443 31.82 -6.76 -0.75
N LEU A 444 32.64 -5.81 -0.33
CA LEU A 444 32.97 -4.60 -1.09
C LEU A 444 34.34 -4.74 -1.70
N LYS A 445 34.49 -4.29 -2.94
CA LYS A 445 35.78 -3.98 -3.55
C LYS A 445 36.00 -2.48 -3.46
N THR A 446 36.99 -2.10 -2.66
CA THR A 446 37.35 -0.70 -2.38
C THR A 446 38.73 -0.38 -2.97
N PRO A 447 39.16 0.90 -3.00
CA PRO A 447 40.53 1.25 -3.37
C PRO A 447 41.61 0.61 -2.48
N LYS A 448 41.25 0.18 -1.26
CA LYS A 448 42.16 -0.46 -0.29
C LYS A 448 42.19 -1.98 -0.41
N GLY A 449 41.37 -2.56 -1.28
CA GLY A 449 41.18 -4.00 -1.42
C GLY A 449 39.75 -4.43 -1.10
N GLU A 450 39.56 -5.75 -1.00
CA GLU A 450 38.28 -6.34 -0.64
C GLU A 450 38.06 -6.34 0.88
N GLU A 451 36.86 -5.97 1.31
CA GLU A 451 36.46 -6.02 2.72
C GLU A 451 34.99 -6.44 2.85
N LYS A 452 34.68 -7.08 3.99
CA LYS A 452 33.31 -7.50 4.32
C LYS A 452 32.68 -6.53 5.31
N ARG A 453 31.41 -6.21 5.13
CA ARG A 453 30.63 -5.37 6.05
C ARG A 453 29.31 -6.02 6.39
N SER A 454 29.00 -6.06 7.68
CA SER A 454 27.70 -6.50 8.18
C SER A 454 26.64 -5.47 7.80
N THR A 455 25.56 -5.91 7.18
CA THR A 455 24.41 -5.05 6.84
C THR A 455 23.21 -5.92 6.51
N SER A 456 22.02 -5.38 6.78
CA SER A 456 20.73 -6.00 6.49
C SER A 456 19.96 -5.31 5.35
N SER A 457 20.46 -4.17 4.85
CA SER A 457 19.68 -3.27 3.99
C SER A 457 20.54 -2.63 2.90
N VAL A 458 20.36 -3.08 1.65
CA VAL A 458 21.04 -2.56 0.45
C VAL A 458 20.01 -2.18 -0.62
N PHE A 459 20.14 -0.97 -1.17
CA PHE A 459 19.26 -0.44 -2.21
C PHE A 459 20.03 -0.14 -3.50
N ILE A 460 19.60 -0.70 -4.62
CA ILE A 460 20.33 -0.70 -5.89
C ILE A 460 19.76 0.32 -6.88
N PHE A 461 20.64 1.21 -7.39
CA PHE A 461 20.35 2.28 -8.34
C PHE A 461 21.40 2.36 -9.47
N ILE A 462 21.66 1.24 -10.14
CA ILE A 462 22.74 1.08 -11.15
C ILE A 462 22.28 1.27 -12.62
N GLY A 463 21.14 1.94 -12.82
CA GLY A 463 20.55 2.16 -14.13
C GLY A 463 19.29 1.32 -14.36
N ALA A 464 18.72 1.47 -15.55
CA ALA A 464 17.49 0.80 -15.95
C ALA A 464 17.52 0.41 -17.43
N ALA A 465 16.84 -0.68 -17.76
CA ALA A 465 16.75 -1.24 -19.11
C ALA A 465 15.28 -1.51 -19.47
N PRO A 466 14.90 -1.39 -20.75
CA PRO A 466 13.55 -1.70 -21.21
C PRO A 466 13.32 -3.22 -21.18
N LYS A 467 12.07 -3.64 -20.95
CA LYS A 467 11.64 -5.04 -21.05
C LYS A 467 10.71 -5.20 -22.24
N THR A 468 11.28 -5.46 -23.41
CA THR A 468 10.59 -5.45 -24.71
C THR A 468 10.47 -6.83 -25.34
N ASP A 469 10.96 -7.89 -24.68
CA ASP A 469 10.99 -9.28 -25.21
C ASP A 469 9.61 -9.87 -25.55
N TRP A 470 8.54 -9.29 -25.01
CA TRP A 470 7.16 -9.70 -25.26
C TRP A 470 6.59 -9.13 -26.58
N LEU A 471 7.28 -8.14 -27.17
CA LEU A 471 6.90 -7.55 -28.44
C LEU A 471 7.36 -8.46 -29.59
N PRO A 472 6.63 -8.49 -30.71
CA PRO A 472 7.04 -9.25 -31.87
C PRO A 472 8.33 -8.65 -32.45
N SER A 473 9.18 -9.49 -33.05
CA SER A 473 10.45 -9.08 -33.66
C SER A 473 10.31 -8.04 -34.79
N THR A 474 9.10 -7.83 -35.28
CA THR A 474 8.75 -6.76 -36.22
C THR A 474 8.78 -5.38 -35.59
N VAL A 475 8.68 -5.26 -34.26
CA VAL A 475 8.93 -4.01 -33.51
C VAL A 475 10.44 -3.91 -33.29
N LEU A 476 11.09 -3.02 -34.05
CA LEU A 476 12.53 -2.88 -34.07
C LEU A 476 13.04 -2.18 -32.80
N THR A 477 14.13 -2.69 -32.25
CA THR A 477 14.83 -2.11 -31.10
C THR A 477 16.28 -1.80 -31.42
N ASP A 478 16.89 -0.90 -30.64
CA ASP A 478 18.34 -0.73 -30.62
C ASP A 478 19.04 -1.93 -29.95
N ALA A 479 20.38 -1.94 -29.96
CA ALA A 479 21.20 -3.00 -29.36
C ALA A 479 21.04 -3.15 -27.83
N ARG A 480 20.36 -2.21 -27.17
CA ARG A 480 20.07 -2.22 -25.73
C ARG A 480 18.59 -2.51 -25.45
N GLY A 481 17.80 -2.84 -26.47
CA GLY A 481 16.39 -3.20 -26.36
C GLY A 481 15.40 -2.03 -26.37
N PHE A 482 15.84 -0.78 -26.59
CA PHE A 482 14.93 0.36 -26.68
C PHE A 482 14.23 0.42 -28.03
N ILE A 483 12.93 0.68 -28.05
CA ILE A 483 12.12 0.68 -29.28
C ILE A 483 12.48 1.88 -30.16
N LEU A 484 12.73 1.62 -31.45
CA LEU A 484 12.96 2.65 -32.46
C LEU A 484 11.61 3.22 -32.93
N ALA A 485 11.56 4.52 -33.20
CA ALA A 485 10.34 5.20 -33.65
C ALA A 485 10.63 6.37 -34.58
N GLY A 486 9.68 6.68 -35.46
CA GLY A 486 9.73 7.84 -36.34
C GLY A 486 11.08 7.97 -37.08
N PRO A 487 11.81 9.09 -36.93
CA PRO A 487 13.09 9.31 -37.62
C PRO A 487 14.21 8.30 -37.31
N ASP A 488 14.11 7.57 -36.20
CA ASP A 488 15.12 6.59 -35.79
C ASP A 488 14.95 5.22 -36.50
N LEU A 489 13.89 5.07 -37.30
CA LEU A 489 13.61 3.86 -38.07
C LEU A 489 14.45 3.79 -39.37
N PRO A 490 14.71 2.57 -39.90
CA PRO A 490 15.39 2.42 -41.18
C PRO A 490 14.65 3.15 -42.31
N SER A 491 15.39 3.90 -43.13
CA SER A 491 14.81 4.71 -44.21
C SER A 491 14.08 3.89 -45.29
N ASP A 492 14.42 2.61 -45.45
CA ASP A 492 13.77 1.69 -46.38
C ASP A 492 12.49 1.03 -45.83
N LEU A 493 12.16 1.27 -44.56
CA LEU A 493 11.01 0.66 -43.89
C LEU A 493 9.69 1.01 -44.58
N ARG A 494 9.52 2.28 -45.01
CA ARG A 494 8.31 2.73 -45.73
C ARG A 494 8.03 1.87 -46.96
N ALA A 495 9.06 1.59 -47.75
CA ALA A 495 8.94 0.76 -48.95
C ALA A 495 8.64 -0.71 -48.60
N LYS A 496 9.25 -1.24 -47.52
CA LYS A 496 9.00 -2.61 -47.03
C LYS A 496 7.56 -2.80 -46.53
N LEU A 497 7.03 -1.81 -45.82
CA LEU A 497 5.67 -1.83 -45.27
C LEU A 497 4.58 -1.44 -46.28
N LYS A 498 4.97 -0.92 -47.44
CA LYS A 498 4.06 -0.42 -48.50
C LYS A 498 3.06 0.62 -47.96
N ILE A 499 3.55 1.55 -47.14
CA ILE A 499 2.76 2.66 -46.61
C ILE A 499 3.04 3.95 -47.39
N ASP A 500 2.00 4.73 -47.68
CA ASP A 500 2.08 5.94 -48.52
C ASP A 500 2.58 7.20 -47.79
N ARG A 501 2.89 7.07 -46.50
CA ARG A 501 3.42 8.13 -45.66
C ARG A 501 4.66 7.66 -44.91
N ASP A 502 5.43 8.61 -44.40
CA ASP A 502 6.48 8.28 -43.44
C ASP A 502 5.86 7.90 -42.09
N PRO A 503 6.54 7.08 -41.27
CA PRO A 503 6.12 6.81 -39.89
C PRO A 503 5.97 8.10 -39.09
N TYR A 504 4.93 8.19 -38.26
CA TYR A 504 4.78 9.34 -37.35
C TYR A 504 5.90 9.36 -36.30
N LEU A 505 6.12 10.51 -35.65
CA LEU A 505 7.25 10.75 -34.74
C LEU A 505 7.41 9.67 -33.65
N LEU A 506 6.30 9.16 -33.12
CA LEU A 506 6.26 8.16 -32.05
C LEU A 506 5.76 6.80 -32.55
N GLU A 507 5.60 6.61 -33.85
CA GLU A 507 5.18 5.33 -34.44
C GLU A 507 6.39 4.40 -34.56
N SER A 508 6.21 3.15 -34.15
CA SER A 508 7.22 2.10 -34.24
C SER A 508 7.38 1.59 -35.67
N SER A 509 8.17 0.54 -35.86
CA SER A 509 8.28 -0.15 -37.15
C SER A 509 7.02 -0.93 -37.57
N VAL A 510 5.99 -0.97 -36.73
CA VAL A 510 4.68 -1.56 -37.06
C VAL A 510 3.63 -0.44 -37.06
N PRO A 511 2.96 -0.16 -38.21
CA PRO A 511 1.95 0.89 -38.27
C PRO A 511 0.82 0.64 -37.26
N GLY A 512 0.41 1.68 -36.54
CA GLY A 512 -0.61 1.58 -35.47
C GLY A 512 -0.06 1.13 -34.11
N ILE A 513 1.21 0.72 -34.02
CA ILE A 513 1.92 0.55 -32.75
C ILE A 513 2.81 1.77 -32.52
N PHE A 514 2.50 2.53 -31.47
CA PHE A 514 3.24 3.71 -31.04
C PHE A 514 4.05 3.40 -29.77
N VAL A 515 5.01 4.27 -29.47
CA VAL A 515 5.85 4.15 -28.28
C VAL A 515 6.13 5.51 -27.65
N ALA A 516 6.03 5.60 -26.33
CA ALA A 516 6.30 6.83 -25.58
C ALA A 516 7.00 6.57 -24.24
N GLY A 517 7.78 7.56 -23.79
CA GLY A 517 8.49 7.51 -22.53
C GLY A 517 9.75 6.65 -22.57
N ASP A 518 10.18 6.19 -21.40
CA ASP A 518 11.53 5.65 -21.23
C ASP A 518 11.78 4.31 -21.96
N VAL A 519 10.77 3.65 -22.50
CA VAL A 519 10.97 2.46 -23.36
C VAL A 519 11.50 2.82 -24.76
N ARG A 520 11.32 4.08 -25.18
CA ARG A 520 11.73 4.59 -26.50
C ARG A 520 13.22 4.88 -26.57
N HIS A 521 13.82 4.59 -27.73
CA HIS A 521 15.18 5.01 -28.06
C HIS A 521 15.30 6.54 -28.02
N GLY A 522 16.41 7.06 -27.52
CA GLY A 522 16.67 8.50 -27.48
C GLY A 522 15.76 9.34 -26.57
N SER A 523 14.87 8.72 -25.78
CA SER A 523 14.00 9.46 -24.84
C SER A 523 14.84 10.22 -23.80
N VAL A 524 14.33 11.37 -23.33
CA VAL A 524 15.05 12.25 -22.38
C VAL A 524 15.15 11.67 -20.95
N LYS A 525 14.42 10.59 -20.64
CA LYS A 525 14.37 9.95 -19.31
C LYS A 525 13.96 10.91 -18.18
N ARG A 526 12.91 11.70 -18.43
CA ARG A 526 12.37 12.71 -17.50
C ARG A 526 10.86 12.67 -17.48
N CYS A 527 10.25 12.83 -16.30
CA CYS A 527 8.80 12.77 -16.12
C CYS A 527 8.06 13.77 -17.02
N ALA A 528 8.49 15.04 -17.08
CA ALA A 528 7.83 16.04 -17.93
C ALA A 528 7.92 15.70 -19.42
N SER A 529 9.05 15.18 -19.89
CA SER A 529 9.22 14.72 -21.27
C SER A 529 8.34 13.51 -21.57
N ALA A 530 8.26 12.54 -20.65
CA ALA A 530 7.42 11.36 -20.80
C ALA A 530 5.93 11.74 -20.89
N VAL A 531 5.46 12.67 -20.04
CA VAL A 531 4.10 13.23 -20.11
C VAL A 531 3.86 13.90 -21.46
N GLY A 532 4.82 14.71 -21.94
CA GLY A 532 4.73 15.34 -23.26
C GLY A 532 4.63 14.33 -24.40
N GLU A 533 5.47 13.29 -24.39
CA GLU A 533 5.43 12.21 -25.40
C GLU A 533 4.09 11.47 -25.37
N GLY A 534 3.59 11.11 -24.18
CA GLY A 534 2.29 10.46 -24.03
C GLY A 534 1.12 11.29 -24.56
N SER A 535 1.13 12.59 -24.29
CA SER A 535 0.13 13.54 -24.82
C SER A 535 0.22 13.65 -26.35
N ILE A 536 1.41 13.89 -26.90
CA ILE A 536 1.61 14.07 -28.35
C ILE A 536 1.31 12.77 -29.11
N ALA A 537 1.52 11.60 -28.50
CA ALA A 537 1.16 10.32 -29.11
C ALA A 537 -0.32 10.27 -29.50
N VAL A 538 -1.22 10.79 -28.67
CA VAL A 538 -2.68 10.81 -28.94
C VAL A 538 -3.02 11.61 -30.20
N GLN A 539 -2.31 12.71 -30.48
CA GLN A 539 -2.48 13.45 -31.73
C GLN A 539 -2.15 12.57 -32.96
N PHE A 540 -1.11 11.73 -32.88
CA PHE A 540 -0.80 10.80 -33.96
C PHE A 540 -1.75 9.61 -34.02
N VAL A 541 -2.31 9.18 -32.89
CA VAL A 541 -3.40 8.20 -32.83
C VAL A 541 -4.58 8.70 -33.67
N HIS A 542 -5.04 9.93 -33.47
CA HIS A 542 -6.12 10.51 -34.29
C HIS A 542 -5.79 10.57 -35.78
N GLN A 543 -4.56 10.96 -36.14
CA GLN A 543 -4.13 10.98 -37.55
C GLN A 543 -4.11 9.58 -38.17
N TYR A 544 -3.68 8.57 -37.42
CA TYR A 544 -3.70 7.18 -37.85
C TYR A 544 -5.13 6.68 -38.07
N LEU A 545 -6.02 6.88 -37.08
CA LEU A 545 -7.43 6.47 -37.16
C LEU A 545 -8.18 7.13 -38.32
N ALA A 546 -7.90 8.40 -38.61
CA ALA A 546 -8.50 9.11 -39.74
C ALA A 546 -8.12 8.49 -41.10
N ASN A 547 -6.94 7.87 -41.21
CA ASN A 547 -6.50 7.18 -42.41
C ASN A 547 -7.06 5.76 -42.54
N LEU A 548 -7.45 5.10 -41.45
CA LEU A 548 -8.14 3.81 -41.50
C LEU A 548 -9.58 3.91 -42.02
N SER A 549 -10.19 5.08 -41.87
CA SER A 549 -11.58 5.36 -42.27
C SER A 549 -11.73 5.74 -43.74
N ARG A 550 -10.63 5.75 -44.50
CA ARG A 550 -10.56 5.97 -45.95
C ARG A 550 -10.18 4.67 -46.64
#